data_AF-A0A2N0WP16-F1
#
_entry.id   AF-A0A2N0WP16-F1
#
_cell.length_a   1.000
_cell.length_b   1.000
_cell.length_c   1.000
_cell.angle_alpha   90.00
_cell.angle_beta   90.00
_cell.angle_gamma   90.00
#
_symmetry.space_group_name_H-M   'P 1'
#
loop_
_entity.id
_entity.type
_entity.pdbx_description
1 polymer ?
#
loop_
_entity_poly.entity_id
_entity_poly.type
_entity_poly.pdbx_seq_one_letter_code
_entity_poly.pdbx_strand_id
1 'polypeptide(L)'
;MATPHINAQAGDFAETILLPGDPLRAKYIAETFLTDVVQVNDVRNMLGFTGIYKGKRVSVMGTGMGVPSISIYAKELITEYGVKNLIRVGSCGAVSTDVKVRDVIIAQGACTDSGVNRARFQGQDFAAIADFGLMANAVTAAKAHGIKAAVGNVYTADLFYTPNPSMFDTIEKMNVLGVEMEAAGLYGVAAEFGAKALCVVTVSDHIRTGEETTAEERQLTFNEMIKLTLESLLID
;
A
#
# COMPACT_ATOMS: atom_id res chain seq x y z
N MET A 1 12.94 12.85 16.61
CA MET A 1 13.57 11.92 17.60
C MET A 1 13.31 10.52 17.08
N ALA A 2 14.26 9.59 17.23
CA ALA A 2 14.02 8.20 16.82
C ALA A 2 12.82 7.60 17.58
N THR A 3 12.10 6.70 16.92
CA THR A 3 10.99 5.93 17.51
C THR A 3 11.46 4.50 17.82
N PRO A 4 10.64 3.66 18.47
CA PRO A 4 11.03 2.27 18.73
C PRO A 4 11.28 1.43 17.47
N HIS A 5 10.74 1.83 16.31
CA HIS A 5 10.83 1.05 15.06
C HIS A 5 11.51 1.81 13.90
N ILE A 6 11.88 3.07 14.10
CA ILE A 6 12.51 3.93 13.09
C ILE A 6 13.66 4.75 13.73
N ASN A 7 14.90 4.61 13.23
CA ASN A 7 16.07 5.35 13.74
C ASN A 7 16.40 6.64 12.95
N ALA A 8 15.49 7.09 12.09
CA ALA A 8 15.62 8.32 11.33
C ALA A 8 15.56 9.58 12.21
N GLN A 9 16.16 10.67 11.73
CA GLN A 9 16.06 12.00 12.31
C GLN A 9 14.83 12.77 11.80
N ALA A 10 14.47 13.85 12.50
CA ALA A 10 13.40 14.72 12.05
C ALA A 10 13.79 15.38 10.72
N GLY A 11 12.90 15.30 9.73
CA GLY A 11 13.14 15.82 8.37
C GLY A 11 13.82 14.86 7.40
N ASP A 12 14.21 13.65 7.83
CA ASP A 12 14.81 12.63 6.95
C ASP A 12 13.79 12.04 5.96
N PHE A 13 12.52 11.93 6.37
CA PHE A 13 11.43 11.55 5.49
C PHE A 13 10.88 12.74 4.70
N ALA A 14 10.40 12.48 3.50
CA ALA A 14 9.57 13.40 2.73
C ALA A 14 8.13 13.40 3.28
N GLU A 15 7.35 14.42 2.95
CA GLU A 15 5.92 14.45 3.32
C GLU A 15 5.10 13.36 2.60
N THR A 16 5.65 12.75 1.54
CA THR A 16 5.02 11.68 0.76
C THR A 16 5.89 10.44 0.74
N ILE A 17 5.30 9.29 1.07
CA ILE A 17 6.01 8.01 1.18
C ILE A 17 5.28 6.90 0.42
N LEU A 18 6.06 6.05 -0.26
CA LEU A 18 5.62 4.76 -0.80
C LEU A 18 5.87 3.65 0.23
N LEU A 19 4.91 2.76 0.39
CA LEU A 19 4.90 1.74 1.44
C LEU A 19 4.72 0.33 0.85
N PRO A 20 5.78 -0.28 0.28
CA PRO A 20 5.75 -1.72 0.02
C PRO A 20 5.76 -2.53 1.33
N GLY A 21 5.19 -3.73 1.32
CA GLY A 21 5.29 -4.65 2.46
C GLY A 21 6.72 -5.13 2.71
N ASP A 22 7.41 -5.49 1.64
CA ASP A 22 8.77 -6.02 1.66
C ASP A 22 9.83 -4.89 1.70
N PRO A 23 10.73 -4.84 2.70
CA PRO A 23 11.81 -3.85 2.75
C PRO A 23 12.83 -4.01 1.61
N LEU A 24 13.01 -5.20 1.03
CA LEU A 24 13.86 -5.39 -0.15
C LEU A 24 13.21 -4.76 -1.39
N ARG A 25 11.87 -4.72 -1.46
CA ARG A 25 11.17 -3.95 -2.48
C ARG A 25 11.30 -2.45 -2.25
N ALA A 26 11.34 -1.97 -1.00
CA ALA A 26 11.63 -0.57 -0.72
C ALA A 26 13.01 -0.16 -1.26
N LYS A 27 14.03 -1.00 -1.01
CA LYS A 27 15.37 -0.83 -1.56
C LYS A 27 15.36 -0.82 -3.09
N TYR A 28 14.72 -1.82 -3.70
CA TYR A 28 14.59 -1.89 -5.16
C TYR A 28 13.95 -0.64 -5.76
N ILE A 29 12.86 -0.14 -5.16
CA ILE A 29 12.20 1.08 -5.63
C ILE A 29 13.14 2.28 -5.53
N ALA A 30 13.83 2.42 -4.40
CA ALA A 30 14.77 3.53 -4.19
C ALA A 30 15.88 3.52 -5.24
N GLU A 31 16.55 2.38 -5.43
CA GLU A 31 17.68 2.23 -6.37
C GLU A 31 17.27 2.34 -7.84
N THR A 32 16.03 1.97 -8.18
CA THR A 32 15.57 1.93 -9.57
C THR A 32 14.93 3.24 -10.02
N PHE A 33 14.19 3.93 -9.15
CA PHE A 33 13.35 5.05 -9.55
C PHE A 33 13.78 6.40 -8.98
N LEU A 34 14.55 6.44 -7.90
CA LEU A 34 14.91 7.68 -7.22
C LEU A 34 16.37 8.06 -7.50
N THR A 35 16.64 9.36 -7.49
CA THR A 35 18.00 9.91 -7.44
C THR A 35 18.32 10.44 -6.04
N ASP A 36 19.59 10.70 -5.75
CA ASP A 36 20.06 11.26 -4.46
C ASP A 36 19.55 10.49 -3.24
N VAL A 37 19.59 9.15 -3.35
CA VAL A 37 19.01 8.24 -2.37
C VAL A 37 19.86 8.17 -1.11
N VAL A 38 19.19 8.31 0.04
CA VAL A 38 19.76 8.09 1.37
C VAL A 38 18.91 7.04 2.08
N GLN A 39 19.55 6.01 2.64
CA GLN A 39 18.89 5.10 3.57
C GLN A 39 18.71 5.81 4.92
N VAL A 40 17.47 5.92 5.37
CA VAL A 40 17.08 6.64 6.60
C VAL A 40 16.62 5.72 7.72
N ASN A 41 16.32 4.45 7.42
CA ASN A 41 15.99 3.46 8.45
C ASN A 41 16.51 2.06 8.10
N ASP A 42 16.95 1.33 9.13
CA ASP A 42 17.32 -0.09 9.07
C ASP A 42 16.89 -0.90 10.30
N VAL A 43 16.17 -0.29 11.25
CA VAL A 43 15.68 -0.98 12.46
C VAL A 43 14.82 -2.18 12.06
N ARG A 44 15.14 -3.35 12.63
CA ARG A 44 14.50 -4.66 12.31
C ARG A 44 14.59 -5.05 10.83
N ASN A 45 15.56 -4.50 10.10
CA ASN A 45 15.68 -4.60 8.64
C ASN A 45 14.46 -4.02 7.89
N MET A 46 13.67 -3.15 8.52
CA MET A 46 12.58 -2.46 7.84
C MET A 46 13.12 -1.26 7.07
N LEU A 47 13.77 -1.54 5.96
CA LEU A 47 14.53 -0.55 5.19
C LEU A 47 13.65 0.63 4.76
N GLY A 48 14.14 1.82 5.03
CA GLY A 48 13.53 3.09 4.61
C GLY A 48 14.54 3.97 3.89
N PHE A 49 14.10 4.63 2.83
CA PHE A 49 14.91 5.47 1.97
C PHE A 49 14.19 6.78 1.66
N THR A 50 14.96 7.83 1.40
CA THR A 50 14.46 9.08 0.83
C THR A 50 15.32 9.46 -0.35
N GLY A 51 14.70 9.92 -1.43
CA GLY A 51 15.38 10.40 -2.63
C GLY A 51 14.50 11.38 -3.41
N ILE A 52 14.82 11.56 -4.68
CA ILE A 52 14.16 12.51 -5.58
C ILE A 52 13.60 11.77 -6.79
N TYR A 53 12.33 12.00 -7.10
CA TYR A 53 11.69 11.58 -8.34
C TYR A 53 11.27 12.82 -9.14
N LYS A 54 11.90 13.05 -10.30
CA LYS A 54 11.62 14.21 -11.18
C LYS A 54 11.50 15.56 -10.45
N GLY A 55 12.42 15.83 -9.52
CA GLY A 55 12.46 17.07 -8.73
C GLY A 55 11.58 17.07 -7.48
N LYS A 56 10.74 16.04 -7.26
CA LYS A 56 9.94 15.87 -6.05
C LYS A 56 10.65 14.95 -5.05
N ARG A 57 10.80 15.39 -3.80
CA ARG A 57 11.32 14.56 -2.71
C ARG A 57 10.28 13.49 -2.34
N VAL A 58 10.68 12.23 -2.34
CA VAL A 58 9.81 11.09 -2.06
C VAL A 58 10.57 10.08 -1.19
N SER A 59 9.87 9.53 -0.20
CA SER A 59 10.39 8.43 0.60
C SER A 59 9.80 7.09 0.15
N VAL A 60 10.50 6.00 0.45
CA VAL A 60 9.98 4.64 0.32
C VAL A 60 10.44 3.80 1.49
N MET A 61 9.53 3.07 2.13
CA MET A 61 9.86 2.27 3.31
C MET A 61 9.03 0.99 3.39
N GLY A 62 9.65 -0.11 3.80
CA GLY A 62 8.94 -1.36 4.08
C GLY A 62 7.93 -1.22 5.23
N THR A 63 6.86 -2.02 5.22
CA THR A 63 5.87 -2.04 6.31
C THR A 63 5.76 -3.37 7.04
N GLY A 64 6.38 -4.43 6.53
CA GLY A 64 6.07 -5.80 6.92
C GLY A 64 4.70 -6.24 6.39
N MET A 65 4.21 -7.34 6.94
CA MET A 65 2.93 -7.94 6.55
C MET A 65 1.89 -7.82 7.68
N GLY A 66 0.65 -7.54 7.31
CA GLY A 66 -0.50 -7.49 8.20
C GLY A 66 -0.77 -6.11 8.79
N VAL A 67 -2.04 -5.91 9.14
CA VAL A 67 -2.58 -4.69 9.75
C VAL A 67 -1.77 -4.21 10.97
N PRO A 68 -1.38 -5.08 11.93
CA PRO A 68 -0.59 -4.63 13.07
C PRO A 68 0.76 -4.03 12.68
N SER A 69 1.46 -4.62 11.70
CA SER A 69 2.79 -4.16 11.29
C SER A 69 2.72 -2.81 10.60
N ILE A 70 1.87 -2.67 9.57
CA ILE A 70 1.76 -1.38 8.86
C ILE A 70 1.23 -0.27 9.78
N SER A 71 0.37 -0.60 10.74
CA SER A 71 -0.18 0.40 11.67
C SER A 71 0.89 1.05 12.55
N ILE A 72 1.91 0.29 12.97
CA ILE A 72 3.05 0.80 13.73
C ILE A 72 3.80 1.86 12.90
N TYR A 73 4.24 1.47 11.70
CA TYR A 73 5.04 2.35 10.84
C TYR A 73 4.24 3.57 10.39
N ALA A 74 2.99 3.39 9.96
CA ALA A 74 2.14 4.50 9.53
C ALA A 74 1.91 5.50 10.67
N LYS A 75 1.62 5.05 11.89
CA LYS A 75 1.46 5.94 13.05
C LYS A 75 2.73 6.74 13.29
N GLU A 76 3.88 6.07 13.36
CA GLU A 76 5.16 6.73 13.66
C GLU A 76 5.56 7.73 12.56
N LEU A 77 5.40 7.35 11.28
CA LEU A 77 5.64 8.23 10.14
C LEU A 77 4.78 9.50 10.19
N ILE A 78 3.49 9.37 10.54
CA ILE A 78 2.58 10.51 10.62
C ILE A 78 2.92 11.39 11.83
N THR A 79 2.99 10.81 13.03
CA THR A 79 3.03 11.62 14.26
C THR A 79 4.43 12.14 14.60
N GLU A 80 5.48 11.39 14.27
CA GLU A 80 6.86 11.72 14.68
C GLU A 80 7.70 12.28 13.54
N TYR A 81 7.35 11.95 12.29
CA TYR A 81 8.11 12.33 11.08
C TYR A 81 7.35 13.25 10.13
N GLY A 82 6.10 13.62 10.44
CA GLY A 82 5.34 14.62 9.70
C GLY A 82 4.96 14.18 8.28
N VAL A 83 4.92 12.88 8.02
CA VAL A 83 4.46 12.34 6.73
C VAL A 83 2.96 12.60 6.58
N LYS A 84 2.56 13.13 5.42
CA LYS A 84 1.16 13.53 5.13
C LYS A 84 0.47 12.62 4.14
N ASN A 85 1.21 12.05 3.18
CA ASN A 85 0.66 11.20 2.12
C ASN A 85 1.34 9.83 2.15
N LEU A 86 0.57 8.78 2.42
CA LEU A 86 1.05 7.41 2.58
C LEU A 86 0.44 6.53 1.48
N ILE A 87 1.25 6.10 0.52
CA ILE A 87 0.77 5.29 -0.59
C ILE A 87 1.34 3.88 -0.48
N ARG A 88 0.50 2.91 -0.10
CA ARG A 88 0.84 1.51 -0.17
C ARG A 88 0.99 1.07 -1.62
N VAL A 89 2.12 0.42 -1.91
CA VAL A 89 2.46 -0.17 -3.21
C VAL A 89 2.74 -1.65 -3.04
N GLY A 90 1.70 -2.46 -3.18
CA GLY A 90 1.72 -3.87 -2.76
C GLY A 90 1.40 -4.86 -3.87
N SER A 91 1.15 -6.09 -3.45
CA SER A 91 0.54 -7.11 -4.29
C SER A 91 -0.75 -7.61 -3.65
N CYS A 92 -1.60 -8.24 -4.43
CA CYS A 92 -2.83 -8.87 -3.96
C CYS A 92 -3.14 -10.16 -4.74
N GLY A 93 -3.94 -11.02 -4.12
CA GLY A 93 -4.55 -12.17 -4.79
C GLY A 93 -5.93 -11.82 -5.32
N ALA A 94 -6.16 -11.95 -6.62
CA ALA A 94 -7.45 -11.68 -7.24
C ALA A 94 -8.50 -12.72 -6.85
N VAL A 95 -9.70 -12.24 -6.52
CA VAL A 95 -10.91 -13.07 -6.33
C VAL A 95 -11.94 -12.84 -7.42
N SER A 96 -12.01 -11.61 -7.96
CA SER A 96 -12.86 -11.30 -9.10
C SER A 96 -12.24 -11.80 -10.40
N THR A 97 -13.07 -12.30 -11.31
CA THR A 97 -12.66 -12.69 -12.68
C THR A 97 -12.54 -11.50 -13.64
N ASP A 98 -12.92 -10.29 -13.19
CA ASP A 98 -12.80 -9.05 -13.98
C ASP A 98 -11.37 -8.50 -13.99
N VAL A 99 -10.52 -8.97 -13.07
CA VAL A 99 -9.10 -8.60 -12.97
C VAL A 99 -8.21 -9.81 -13.23
N LYS A 100 -7.07 -9.60 -13.87
CA LYS A 100 -6.11 -10.65 -14.22
C LYS A 100 -4.79 -10.46 -13.49
N VAL A 101 -3.98 -11.51 -13.41
CA VAL A 101 -2.60 -11.40 -12.96
C VAL A 101 -1.88 -10.30 -13.78
N ARG A 102 -1.12 -9.45 -13.09
CA ARG A 102 -0.49 -8.20 -13.55
C ARG A 102 -1.41 -6.98 -13.73
N ASP A 103 -2.74 -7.12 -13.63
CA ASP A 103 -3.60 -5.93 -13.58
C ASP A 103 -3.31 -5.12 -12.30
N VAL A 104 -3.52 -3.80 -12.36
CA VAL A 104 -3.38 -2.88 -11.22
C VAL A 104 -4.76 -2.60 -10.62
N ILE A 105 -4.85 -2.63 -9.29
CA ILE A 105 -6.03 -2.22 -8.54
C ILE A 105 -5.69 -0.98 -7.73
N ILE A 106 -6.51 0.07 -7.87
CA ILE A 106 -6.52 1.26 -7.03
C ILE A 106 -7.67 1.07 -6.03
N ALA A 107 -7.33 0.84 -4.77
CA ALA A 107 -8.30 0.48 -3.76
C ALA A 107 -9.04 1.72 -3.22
N GLN A 108 -10.27 1.95 -3.69
CA GLN A 108 -11.11 3.06 -3.17
C GLN A 108 -11.50 2.84 -1.71
N GLY A 109 -11.63 1.57 -1.31
CA GLY A 109 -11.98 1.14 0.03
C GLY A 109 -11.44 -0.25 0.34
N ALA A 110 -11.37 -0.58 1.63
CA ALA A 110 -10.85 -1.85 2.11
C ALA A 110 -11.81 -2.47 3.13
N CYS A 111 -12.37 -3.62 2.78
CA CYS A 111 -13.04 -4.52 3.73
C CYS A 111 -11.98 -5.18 4.63
N THR A 112 -12.37 -5.77 5.76
CA THR A 112 -11.41 -6.50 6.62
C THR A 112 -12.10 -7.46 7.61
N ASP A 113 -11.40 -8.53 7.99
CA ASP A 113 -11.72 -9.34 9.18
C ASP A 113 -11.03 -8.83 10.46
N SER A 114 -10.14 -7.86 10.34
CA SER A 114 -9.39 -7.33 11.47
C SER A 114 -10.28 -6.56 12.43
N GLY A 115 -10.07 -6.76 13.73
CA GLY A 115 -10.82 -6.08 14.79
C GLY A 115 -10.43 -4.61 15.01
N VAL A 116 -9.36 -4.12 14.37
CA VAL A 116 -8.74 -2.83 14.73
C VAL A 116 -9.65 -1.63 14.50
N ASN A 117 -10.44 -1.62 13.43
CA ASN A 117 -11.29 -0.48 13.11
C ASN A 117 -12.53 -0.46 14.03
N ARG A 118 -13.04 -1.62 14.42
CA ARG A 118 -14.07 -1.71 15.47
C ARG A 118 -13.53 -1.24 16.82
N ALA A 119 -12.28 -1.53 17.15
CA ALA A 119 -11.66 -1.02 18.37
C ALA A 119 -11.56 0.53 18.36
N ARG A 120 -11.16 1.13 17.23
CA ARG A 120 -11.12 2.60 17.05
C ARG A 120 -12.51 3.24 17.02
N PHE A 121 -13.48 2.57 16.41
CA PHE A 121 -14.80 3.09 16.09
C PHE A 121 -15.91 2.54 17.01
N GLN A 122 -15.53 2.18 18.24
CA GLN A 122 -16.46 1.78 19.32
C GLN A 122 -17.44 0.66 18.92
N GLY A 123 -16.93 -0.35 18.23
CA GLY A 123 -17.68 -1.53 17.78
C GLY A 123 -18.48 -1.33 16.50
N GLN A 124 -18.54 -0.11 15.95
CA GLN A 124 -19.23 0.17 14.69
C GLN A 124 -18.38 -0.19 13.47
N ASP A 125 -19.04 -0.32 12.32
CA ASP A 125 -18.39 -0.57 11.05
C ASP A 125 -17.87 0.74 10.46
N PHE A 126 -16.54 0.92 10.54
CA PHE A 126 -15.85 2.03 9.90
C PHE A 126 -15.58 1.72 8.42
N ALA A 127 -16.02 2.59 7.53
CA ALA A 127 -15.70 2.50 6.11
C ALA A 127 -14.26 2.99 5.85
N ALA A 128 -13.30 2.05 5.82
CA ALA A 128 -11.91 2.36 5.51
C ALA A 128 -11.76 2.70 4.02
N ILE A 129 -11.58 3.99 3.72
CA ILE A 129 -11.52 4.53 2.36
C ILE A 129 -10.20 5.27 2.09
N ALA A 130 -9.84 5.35 0.82
CA ALA A 130 -8.71 6.15 0.35
C ALA A 130 -9.01 7.66 0.42
N ASP A 131 -7.95 8.48 0.43
CA ASP A 131 -8.07 9.90 0.09
C ASP A 131 -8.47 10.05 -1.39
N PHE A 132 -9.53 10.82 -1.63
CA PHE A 132 -10.04 11.03 -2.98
C PHE A 132 -9.03 11.69 -3.92
N GLY A 133 -8.24 12.65 -3.44
CA GLY A 133 -7.26 13.36 -4.27
C GLY A 133 -6.14 12.42 -4.73
N LEU A 134 -5.55 11.65 -3.81
CA LEU A 134 -4.55 10.64 -4.15
C LEU A 134 -5.11 9.61 -5.15
N MET A 135 -6.34 9.12 -4.92
CA MET A 135 -7.00 8.18 -5.80
C MET A 135 -7.24 8.76 -7.20
N ALA A 136 -7.78 9.98 -7.29
CA ALA A 136 -8.06 10.66 -8.55
C ALA A 136 -6.78 10.90 -9.37
N ASN A 137 -5.68 11.26 -8.71
CA ASN A 137 -4.38 11.42 -9.35
C ASN A 137 -3.86 10.08 -9.89
N ALA A 138 -3.99 8.99 -9.12
CA ALA A 138 -3.60 7.66 -9.58
C ALA A 138 -4.42 7.21 -10.81
N VAL A 139 -5.74 7.44 -10.82
CA VAL A 139 -6.59 7.14 -11.97
C VAL A 139 -6.20 7.99 -13.19
N THR A 140 -5.88 9.26 -12.98
CA THR A 140 -5.46 10.16 -14.06
C THR A 140 -4.13 9.73 -14.66
N ALA A 141 -3.15 9.40 -13.82
CA ALA A 141 -1.87 8.86 -14.26
C ALA A 141 -2.05 7.53 -15.02
N ALA A 142 -2.94 6.64 -14.57
CA ALA A 142 -3.18 5.37 -15.25
C ALA A 142 -3.67 5.58 -16.69
N LYS A 143 -4.63 6.49 -16.86
CA LYS A 143 -5.14 6.87 -18.19
C LYS A 143 -4.06 7.50 -19.05
N ALA A 144 -3.27 8.44 -18.50
CA ALA A 144 -2.22 9.14 -19.24
C ALA A 144 -1.12 8.20 -19.75
N HIS A 145 -0.83 7.13 -19.00
CA HIS A 145 0.22 6.17 -19.33
C HIS A 145 -0.30 4.88 -19.98
N GLY A 146 -1.60 4.79 -20.30
CA GLY A 146 -2.21 3.61 -20.92
C GLY A 146 -2.20 2.36 -20.02
N ILE A 147 -2.10 2.54 -18.70
CA ILE A 147 -2.09 1.44 -17.73
C ILE A 147 -3.53 1.09 -17.38
N LYS A 148 -3.89 -0.19 -17.58
CA LYS A 148 -5.20 -0.70 -17.18
C LYS A 148 -5.25 -0.85 -15.67
N ALA A 149 -5.95 0.08 -15.01
CA ALA A 149 -6.19 0.04 -13.57
C ALA A 149 -7.69 -0.11 -13.28
N ALA A 150 -8.04 -1.08 -12.43
CA ALA A 150 -9.37 -1.21 -11.86
C ALA A 150 -9.47 -0.36 -10.58
N VAL A 151 -10.62 0.27 -10.35
CA VAL A 151 -10.92 1.00 -9.11
C VAL A 151 -12.03 0.26 -8.39
N GLY A 152 -11.83 -0.06 -7.12
CA GLY A 152 -12.84 -0.81 -6.36
C GLY A 152 -12.38 -1.17 -4.96
N ASN A 153 -13.09 -2.10 -4.33
CA ASN A 153 -12.76 -2.54 -2.99
C ASN A 153 -11.71 -3.66 -3.01
N VAL A 154 -10.83 -3.63 -2.02
CA VAL A 154 -9.98 -4.78 -1.65
C VAL A 154 -10.45 -5.37 -0.33
N TYR A 155 -9.98 -6.56 0.01
CA TYR A 155 -10.18 -7.15 1.32
C TYR A 155 -8.83 -7.30 2.03
N THR A 156 -8.70 -6.66 3.18
CA THR A 156 -7.54 -6.72 4.06
C THR A 156 -7.71 -7.87 5.05
N ALA A 157 -7.02 -8.98 4.81
CA ALA A 157 -7.08 -10.18 5.63
C ALA A 157 -6.00 -10.20 6.73
N ASP A 158 -6.36 -10.59 7.95
CA ASP A 158 -5.40 -10.94 9.00
C ASP A 158 -4.81 -12.34 8.77
N LEU A 159 -5.56 -13.24 8.11
CA LEU A 159 -5.15 -14.62 7.86
C LEU A 159 -4.86 -14.85 6.38
N PHE A 160 -3.57 -14.92 6.02
CA PHE A 160 -3.14 -15.37 4.69
C PHE A 160 -3.61 -16.80 4.41
N TYR A 161 -3.44 -17.69 5.39
CA TYR A 161 -3.95 -19.06 5.35
C TYR A 161 -5.28 -19.14 6.10
N THR A 162 -6.37 -18.75 5.42
CA THR A 162 -7.70 -18.76 6.04
C THR A 162 -8.22 -20.18 6.27
N PRO A 163 -8.77 -20.49 7.47
CA PRO A 163 -9.47 -21.74 7.72
C PRO A 163 -10.87 -21.76 7.10
N ASN A 164 -11.35 -20.62 6.56
CA ASN A 164 -12.67 -20.51 5.94
C ASN A 164 -12.59 -20.00 4.48
N PRO A 165 -12.25 -20.88 3.52
CA PRO A 165 -12.17 -20.49 2.10
C PRO A 165 -13.50 -20.01 1.50
N SER A 166 -14.65 -20.38 2.08
CA SER A 166 -15.97 -19.94 1.59
C SER A 166 -16.18 -18.41 1.69
N MET A 167 -15.36 -17.74 2.51
CA MET A 167 -15.32 -16.28 2.56
C MET A 167 -15.01 -15.66 1.19
N PHE A 168 -14.20 -16.31 0.35
CA PHE A 168 -13.88 -15.79 -0.98
C PHE A 168 -15.13 -15.66 -1.86
N ASP A 169 -16.09 -16.58 -1.73
CA ASP A 169 -17.38 -16.51 -2.44
C ASP A 169 -18.22 -15.32 -1.98
N THR A 170 -18.11 -14.97 -0.70
CA THR A 170 -18.85 -13.84 -0.13
C THR A 170 -18.27 -12.52 -0.59
N ILE A 171 -16.95 -12.34 -0.52
CA ILE A 171 -16.31 -11.08 -0.91
C ILE A 171 -16.37 -10.86 -2.43
N GLU A 172 -16.31 -11.94 -3.23
CA GLU A 172 -16.51 -11.86 -4.68
C GLU A 172 -17.92 -11.38 -5.02
N LYS A 173 -18.96 -11.93 -4.38
CA LYS A 173 -20.37 -11.46 -4.54
C LYS A 173 -20.57 -10.00 -4.13
N MET A 174 -19.69 -9.47 -3.28
CA MET A 174 -19.69 -8.08 -2.82
C MET A 174 -18.81 -7.17 -3.69
N ASN A 175 -18.35 -7.65 -4.86
CA ASN A 175 -17.49 -6.93 -5.79
C ASN A 175 -16.13 -6.50 -5.21
N VAL A 176 -15.57 -7.28 -4.29
CA VAL A 176 -14.16 -7.15 -3.91
C VAL A 176 -13.29 -7.66 -5.06
N LEU A 177 -12.28 -6.89 -5.43
CA LEU A 177 -11.40 -7.20 -6.57
C LEU A 177 -10.27 -8.15 -6.17
N GLY A 178 -9.63 -7.88 -5.04
CA GLY A 178 -8.48 -8.66 -4.57
C GLY A 178 -8.30 -8.63 -3.06
N VAL A 179 -7.49 -9.57 -2.57
CA VAL A 179 -7.16 -9.79 -1.16
C VAL A 179 -5.71 -9.37 -0.92
N GLU A 180 -5.50 -8.51 0.07
CA GLU A 180 -4.20 -8.07 0.58
C GLU A 180 -4.27 -8.01 2.12
N MET A 181 -3.28 -7.43 2.82
CA MET A 181 -3.22 -7.57 4.29
C MET A 181 -2.99 -6.25 5.05
N GLU A 182 -3.10 -5.09 4.41
CA GLU A 182 -2.64 -3.83 5.02
C GLU A 182 -3.56 -2.62 4.83
N ALA A 183 -4.32 -2.52 3.73
CA ALA A 183 -5.02 -1.31 3.33
C ALA A 183 -6.01 -0.79 4.38
N ALA A 184 -6.84 -1.66 4.96
CA ALA A 184 -7.81 -1.27 5.98
C ALA A 184 -7.14 -0.73 7.27
N GLY A 185 -5.95 -1.24 7.60
CA GLY A 185 -5.13 -0.73 8.68
C GLY A 185 -4.54 0.63 8.37
N LEU A 186 -3.95 0.79 7.19
CA LEU A 186 -3.37 2.06 6.72
C LEU A 186 -4.44 3.18 6.67
N TYR A 187 -5.59 2.90 6.08
CA TYR A 187 -6.69 3.86 5.98
C TYR A 187 -7.25 4.25 7.35
N GLY A 188 -7.39 3.28 8.26
CA GLY A 188 -7.81 3.55 9.64
C GLY A 188 -6.84 4.46 10.39
N VAL A 189 -5.53 4.21 10.28
CA VAL A 189 -4.49 5.04 10.92
C VAL A 189 -4.44 6.45 10.30
N ALA A 190 -4.50 6.55 8.96
CA ALA A 190 -4.51 7.84 8.29
C ALA A 190 -5.71 8.70 8.70
N ALA A 191 -6.90 8.10 8.80
CA ALA A 191 -8.10 8.76 9.30
C ALA A 191 -7.96 9.22 10.76
N GLU A 192 -7.40 8.37 11.63
CA GLU A 192 -7.20 8.66 13.06
C GLU A 192 -6.25 9.85 13.28
N PHE A 193 -5.17 9.94 12.50
CA PHE A 193 -4.12 10.94 12.70
C PHE A 193 -4.12 12.08 11.67
N GLY A 194 -5.16 12.19 10.84
CA GLY A 194 -5.35 13.31 9.92
C GLY A 194 -4.39 13.34 8.72
N ALA A 195 -3.95 12.17 8.26
CA ALA A 195 -3.12 12.02 7.06
C ALA A 195 -3.96 11.50 5.88
N LYS A 196 -3.36 11.49 4.68
CA LYS A 196 -3.96 10.95 3.46
C LYS A 196 -3.32 9.62 3.12
N ALA A 197 -4.14 8.67 2.68
CA ALA A 197 -3.64 7.36 2.29
C ALA A 197 -4.29 6.83 1.01
N LEU A 198 -3.51 6.03 0.28
CA LEU A 198 -3.97 5.26 -0.88
C LEU A 198 -3.29 3.88 -0.87
N CYS A 199 -3.98 2.87 -1.36
CA CYS A 199 -3.42 1.56 -1.64
C CYS A 199 -3.55 1.27 -3.14
N VAL A 200 -2.41 1.00 -3.77
CA VAL A 200 -2.28 0.55 -5.14
C VAL A 200 -1.58 -0.80 -5.12
N VAL A 201 -2.19 -1.80 -5.73
CA VAL A 201 -1.67 -3.18 -5.72
C VAL A 201 -1.67 -3.76 -7.12
N THR A 202 -0.63 -4.54 -7.43
CA THR A 202 -0.63 -5.41 -8.62
C THR A 202 -1.17 -6.78 -8.24
N VAL A 203 -2.03 -7.36 -9.08
CA VAL A 203 -2.48 -8.75 -8.92
C VAL A 203 -1.28 -9.68 -9.17
N SER A 204 -0.81 -10.37 -8.13
CA SER A 204 0.32 -11.32 -8.23
C SER A 204 -0.11 -12.76 -8.44
N ASP A 205 -1.35 -13.06 -8.06
CA ASP A 205 -1.92 -14.38 -8.11
C ASP A 205 -3.43 -14.26 -8.20
N HIS A 206 -4.08 -15.34 -8.63
CA HIS A 206 -5.53 -15.39 -8.70
C HIS A 206 -6.03 -16.62 -7.95
N ILE A 207 -6.73 -16.36 -6.84
CA ILE A 207 -7.18 -17.36 -5.86
C ILE A 207 -8.12 -18.39 -6.50
N ARG A 208 -8.87 -18.01 -7.55
CA ARG A 208 -9.81 -18.90 -8.25
C ARG A 208 -9.14 -19.77 -9.29
N THR A 209 -8.23 -19.21 -10.09
CA THR A 209 -7.61 -19.93 -11.21
C THR A 209 -6.35 -20.67 -10.79
N GLY A 210 -5.72 -20.29 -9.67
CA GLY A 210 -4.43 -20.80 -9.23
C GLY A 210 -3.24 -20.24 -10.01
N GLU A 211 -3.46 -19.26 -10.90
CA GLU A 211 -2.37 -18.56 -11.58
C GLU A 211 -1.55 -17.77 -10.55
N GLU A 212 -0.24 -17.90 -10.58
CA GLU A 212 0.66 -17.22 -9.64
C GLU A 212 1.93 -16.73 -10.33
N THR A 213 2.45 -15.59 -9.87
CA THR A 213 3.81 -15.16 -10.18
C THR A 213 4.77 -15.60 -9.08
N THR A 214 6.04 -15.77 -9.44
CA THR A 214 7.12 -16.05 -8.49
C THR A 214 7.36 -14.87 -7.53
N ALA A 215 8.00 -15.11 -6.40
CA ALA A 215 8.38 -14.04 -5.45
C ALA A 215 9.32 -13.01 -6.09
N GLU A 216 10.26 -13.46 -6.92
CA GLU A 216 11.18 -12.61 -7.67
C GLU A 216 10.44 -11.71 -8.67
N GLU A 217 9.48 -12.27 -9.41
CA GLU A 217 8.65 -11.46 -10.31
C GLU A 217 7.88 -10.40 -9.53
N ARG A 218 7.29 -10.74 -8.38
CA ARG A 218 6.60 -9.75 -7.53
C ARG A 218 7.58 -8.64 -7.15
N GLN A 219 8.81 -8.99 -6.78
CA GLN A 219 9.84 -8.05 -6.33
C GLN A 219 10.32 -7.12 -7.46
N LEU A 220 10.54 -7.63 -8.66
CA LEU A 220 11.29 -6.95 -9.71
C LEU A 220 10.46 -6.46 -10.91
N THR A 221 9.22 -6.95 -11.07
CA THR A 221 8.47 -6.76 -12.34
C THR A 221 7.28 -5.81 -12.23
N PHE A 222 6.86 -5.43 -11.02
CA PHE A 222 5.73 -4.51 -10.81
C PHE A 222 6.09 -3.03 -11.03
N ASN A 223 6.96 -2.77 -12.00
CA ASN A 223 7.48 -1.45 -12.34
C ASN A 223 6.40 -0.51 -12.88
N GLU A 224 5.37 -1.04 -13.55
CA GLU A 224 4.27 -0.23 -14.06
C GLU A 224 3.47 0.40 -12.92
N MET A 225 3.16 -0.36 -11.86
CA MET A 225 2.47 0.17 -10.67
C MET A 225 3.31 1.22 -9.96
N ILE A 226 4.62 1.02 -9.84
CA ILE A 226 5.51 1.99 -9.19
C ILE A 226 5.61 3.26 -10.02
N LYS A 227 5.83 3.15 -11.33
CA LYS A 227 5.82 4.31 -12.25
C LYS A 227 4.49 5.04 -12.18
N LEU A 228 3.38 4.33 -12.32
CA LEU A 228 2.03 4.90 -12.17
C LEU A 228 1.90 5.71 -10.89
N THR A 229 2.29 5.11 -9.77
CA THR A 229 2.18 5.74 -8.45
C THR A 229 3.04 6.99 -8.38
N LEU A 230 4.30 6.93 -8.81
CA LEU A 230 5.22 8.07 -8.78
C LEU A 230 4.79 9.21 -9.71
N GLU A 231 4.30 8.90 -10.91
CA GLU A 231 3.76 9.90 -11.85
C GLU A 231 2.50 10.56 -11.28
N SER A 232 1.65 9.82 -10.55
CA SER A 232 0.48 10.38 -9.88
C SER A 232 0.84 11.42 -8.82
N LEU A 233 2.03 11.34 -8.23
CA LEU A 233 2.50 12.32 -7.26
C LEU A 233 2.85 13.67 -7.90
N LEU A 234 2.96 13.76 -9.22
CA LEU A 234 3.32 14.98 -9.94
C LEU A 234 2.10 15.80 -10.40
N ILE A 235 0.89 15.31 -10.09
CA ILE A 235 -0.38 15.96 -10.41
C ILE A 235 -0.83 16.77 -9.18
N ASP A 236 -1.19 18.02 -9.40
CA ASP A 236 -1.65 18.97 -8.37
C ASP A 236 -3.13 18.78 -7.98
#